data_AF-X0TTN9-F1
#
_entry.id   AF-X0TTN9-F1
#
_cell.length_a   1.000
_cell.length_b   1.000
_cell.length_c   1.000
_cell.angle_alpha   90.00
_cell.angle_beta   90.00
_cell.angle_gamma   90.00
#
_symmetry.space_group_name_H-M   'P 1'
#
loop_
_entity.id
_entity.type
_entity.pdbx_description
1 polymer ?
#
loop_
_entity_poly.entity_id
_entity_poly.type
_entity_poly.pdbx_seq_one_letter_code
_entity_poly.pdbx_strand_id
1 'polypeptide(L)'
;MKIATIVGARPQFIKSAVISRILQPLSFVQEVIIHTGQHYDQNMSEIFFIQLEIPEPDYDLEVGSGHHGIQTGFMMEKIENVLIEEKPD
;
A
#
# COMPACT_ATOMS: atom_id res chain seq x y z
N MET A 1 2.00 -8.38 16.45
CA MET A 1 1.66 -8.96 15.14
C MET A 1 1.81 -7.88 14.11
N LYS A 2 2.65 -8.04 13.10
CA LYS A 2 2.87 -7.07 12.05
C LYS A 2 2.17 -7.54 10.77
N ILE A 3 1.32 -6.70 10.19
CA ILE A 3 0.55 -7.01 8.98
C ILE A 3 1.02 -6.06 7.87
N ALA A 4 1.43 -6.62 6.73
CA ALA A 4 1.71 -5.82 5.55
C ALA A 4 0.47 -5.74 4.64
N THR A 5 -0.05 -4.54 4.45
CA THR A 5 -1.20 -4.26 3.59
C THR A 5 -0.72 -3.66 2.28
N ILE A 6 -0.64 -4.49 1.22
CA ILE A 6 -0.15 -4.09 -0.09
C ILE A 6 -1.32 -3.66 -0.98
N VAL A 7 -1.25 -2.43 -1.48
CA VAL A 7 -2.30 -1.80 -2.30
C VAL A 7 -1.69 -1.08 -3.49
N GLY A 8 -2.48 -0.86 -4.53
CA GLY A 8 -2.03 -0.07 -5.67
C GLY A 8 -3.10 0.37 -6.64
N ALA A 9 -4.25 -0.29 -6.66
CA ALA A 9 -5.42 0.14 -7.41
C ALA A 9 -6.41 0.91 -6.52
N ARG A 10 -7.03 1.96 -7.04
CA ARG A 10 -8.05 2.74 -6.31
C ARG A 10 -9.14 1.91 -5.57
N PRO A 11 -9.74 0.84 -6.15
CA PRO A 11 -10.68 0.00 -5.41
C PRO A 11 -10.09 -0.71 -4.20
N GLN A 12 -8.77 -0.89 -4.15
CA GLN A 12 -8.06 -1.50 -3.03
C GLN A 12 -7.91 -0.50 -1.87
N PHE A 13 -7.67 0.79 -2.14
CA PHE A 13 -7.62 1.82 -1.07
C PHE A 13 -8.92 1.88 -0.28
N ILE A 14 -10.05 1.91 -0.98
CA ILE A 14 -11.39 1.93 -0.35
C ILE A 14 -11.60 0.71 0.56
N LYS A 15 -11.16 -0.48 0.13
CA LYS A 15 -11.29 -1.70 0.95
C LYS A 15 -10.30 -1.73 2.10
N SER A 16 -9.06 -1.30 1.86
CA SER A 16 -8.00 -1.20 2.85
C SER A 16 -8.39 -0.27 3.98
N ALA A 17 -9.01 0.88 3.68
CA ALA A 17 -9.54 1.84 4.65
C ALA A 17 -10.34 1.18 5.78
N VAL A 18 -11.24 0.29 5.39
CA VAL A 18 -12.14 -0.42 6.30
C VAL A 18 -11.36 -1.37 7.20
N ILE A 19 -10.34 -2.04 6.66
CA ILE A 19 -9.46 -2.94 7.42
C ILE A 19 -8.60 -2.12 8.38
N SER A 20 -7.90 -1.09 7.90
CA SER A 20 -7.04 -0.24 8.73
C SER A 20 -7.78 0.39 9.90
N ARG A 21 -9.04 0.81 9.71
CA ARG A 21 -9.88 1.35 10.80
C ARG A 21 -10.19 0.33 11.89
N ILE A 22 -10.27 -0.96 11.54
CA ILE A 22 -10.48 -2.06 12.50
C ILE A 22 -9.16 -2.43 13.19
N LEU A 23 -8.03 -2.36 12.47
CA LEU A 23 -6.72 -2.71 13.01
C LEU A 23 -6.15 -1.62 13.93
N GLN A 24 -6.36 -0.34 13.62
CA GLN A 24 -5.82 0.81 14.35
C GLN A 24 -6.01 0.76 15.89
N PRO A 25 -7.19 0.42 16.46
CA PRO A 25 -7.36 0.36 17.91
C PRO A 25 -6.68 -0.86 18.57
N LEU A 26 -6.20 -1.83 17.80
CA LEU A 26 -5.58 -3.05 18.32
C LEU A 26 -4.10 -2.79 18.62
N SER A 27 -3.77 -2.44 19.86
CA SER A 27 -2.40 -2.11 20.27
C SER A 27 -1.36 -3.24 20.09
N PHE A 28 -1.81 -4.48 19.88
CA PHE A 28 -0.94 -5.63 19.60
C PHE A 28 -0.70 -5.87 18.09
N VAL A 29 -1.34 -5.08 17.23
CA VAL A 29 -1.18 -5.11 15.77
C VAL A 29 -0.43 -3.86 15.31
N GLN A 30 0.56 -4.07 14.45
CA GLN A 30 1.20 -3.00 13.68
C GLN A 30 0.85 -3.25 12.21
N GLU A 31 0.09 -2.35 11.59
CA GLU A 31 -0.13 -2.37 10.15
C GLU A 31 0.98 -1.57 9.45
N VAL A 32 1.50 -2.11 8.35
CA VAL A 32 2.43 -1.45 7.44
C VAL A 32 1.78 -1.40 6.06
N ILE A 33 1.46 -0.21 5.58
CA ILE A 33 0.76 0.00 4.32
C ILE A 33 1.78 0.25 3.21
N ILE A 34 1.74 -0.57 2.16
CA ILE A 34 2.66 -0.53 1.03
C ILE A 34 1.87 -0.18 -0.23
N HIS A 35 2.09 1.02 -0.76
CA HIS A 35 1.52 1.49 -2.01
C HIS A 35 2.45 1.15 -3.19
N THR A 36 1.96 0.43 -4.20
CA THR A 36 2.83 0.01 -5.32
C THR A 36 3.13 1.13 -6.33
N GLY A 37 2.40 2.26 -6.33
CA GLY A 37 2.77 3.42 -7.14
C GLY A 37 2.62 3.25 -8.67
N GLN A 38 1.77 2.33 -9.14
CA GLN A 38 1.61 2.00 -10.57
C GLN A 38 0.63 2.88 -11.35
N HIS A 39 0.06 3.91 -10.71
CA HIS A 39 -0.95 4.78 -11.29
C HIS A 39 -0.36 6.06 -11.91
N TYR A 40 -1.06 6.58 -12.94
CA TYR A 40 -0.64 7.73 -13.75
C TYR A 40 -0.83 9.10 -13.08
N ASP A 41 -1.57 9.17 -11.97
CA ASP A 41 -1.95 10.44 -11.35
C ASP A 41 -1.74 10.40 -9.83
N GLN A 42 -0.62 10.95 -9.37
CA GLN A 42 -0.29 11.12 -7.95
C GLN A 42 -1.36 11.93 -7.21
N ASN A 43 -1.91 12.99 -7.84
CA ASN A 43 -2.93 13.83 -7.23
C ASN A 43 -4.22 13.05 -6.95
N MET A 44 -4.52 12.05 -7.78
CA MET A 44 -5.72 11.25 -7.60
C MET A 44 -5.61 10.35 -6.36
N SER A 45 -4.42 9.87 -6.02
CA SER A 45 -4.25 8.95 -4.88
C SER A 45 -4.31 9.69 -3.55
N GLU A 46 -3.61 10.82 -3.41
CA GLU A 46 -3.59 11.65 -2.18
C GLU A 46 -5.00 12.11 -1.74
N ILE A 47 -5.84 12.52 -2.69
CA ILE A 47 -7.21 12.96 -2.39
C ILE A 47 -8.03 11.82 -1.75
N PHE A 48 -7.83 10.57 -2.16
CA PHE A 48 -8.56 9.45 -1.57
C PHE A 48 -8.09 9.11 -0.17
N PHE A 49 -6.79 9.17 0.13
CA PHE A 49 -6.28 8.95 1.49
C PHE A 49 -6.88 9.96 2.46
N ILE A 50 -6.91 11.24 2.07
CA ILE A 50 -7.52 12.32 2.86
C ILE A 50 -9.04 12.12 3.03
N GLN A 51 -9.77 11.90 1.92
CA GLN A 51 -11.24 11.82 1.96
C GLN A 51 -11.77 10.57 2.69
N LEU A 52 -11.01 9.47 2.66
CA LEU A 52 -11.42 8.20 3.25
C LEU A 52 -10.84 7.99 4.66
N GLU A 53 -10.12 8.99 5.21
CA GLU A 53 -9.40 8.89 6.48
C GLU A 53 -8.50 7.64 6.54
N ILE A 54 -7.86 7.31 5.41
CA ILE A 54 -6.91 6.20 5.33
C ILE A 54 -5.56 6.76 5.79
N PRO A 55 -4.82 6.05 6.66
CA PRO A 55 -3.44 6.42 6.95
C PRO A 55 -2.62 6.51 5.67
N GLU A 56 -1.69 7.48 5.60
CA GLU A 56 -0.74 7.53 4.49
C GLU A 56 0.05 6.22 4.42
N PRO A 57 0.42 5.76 3.21
CA PRO A 57 1.24 4.57 3.07
C PRO A 57 2.62 4.78 3.72
N ASP A 58 3.08 3.78 4.46
CA ASP A 58 4.45 3.77 5.01
C ASP A 58 5.50 3.68 3.89
N TYR A 59 5.14 3.06 2.77
CA TYR A 59 5.98 2.93 1.58
C TYR A 59 5.19 3.27 0.31
N ASP A 60 5.73 4.16 -0.53
CA ASP A 60 5.35 4.25 -1.94
C ASP A 60 6.48 3.68 -2.80
N LEU A 61 6.18 2.61 -3.54
CA LEU A 61 7.16 1.90 -4.34
C LEU A 61 7.42 2.56 -5.68
N GLU A 62 6.63 3.54 -6.13
CA GLU A 62 6.87 4.25 -7.38
C GLU A 62 7.15 3.30 -8.58
N VAL A 63 6.35 2.24 -8.73
CA VAL A 63 6.51 1.29 -9.87
C VAL A 63 6.25 1.98 -11.21
N GLY A 64 5.41 3.00 -11.21
CA GLY A 64 5.09 3.77 -12.40
C GLY A 64 4.25 2.99 -13.40
N SER A 65 4.08 3.60 -14.57
CA SER A 65 3.25 3.06 -15.64
C SER A 65 4.06 2.27 -16.67
N GLY A 66 3.44 1.27 -17.31
CA GLY A 66 4.10 0.50 -18.36
C GLY A 66 3.32 -0.74 -18.78
N HIS A 67 3.93 -1.58 -19.61
CA HIS A 67 3.38 -2.90 -19.92
C HIS A 67 3.31 -3.77 -18.66
N HIS A 68 2.27 -4.60 -18.56
CA HIS A 68 1.99 -5.39 -17.37
C HIS A 68 3.19 -6.23 -16.91
N GLY A 69 3.92 -6.87 -17.83
CA GLY A 69 5.10 -7.67 -17.46
C GLY A 69 6.20 -6.86 -16.77
N ILE A 70 6.43 -5.62 -17.22
CA ILE A 70 7.44 -4.72 -16.62
C ILE A 70 6.96 -4.27 -15.23
N GLN A 71 5.71 -3.83 -15.12
CA GLN A 71 5.13 -3.41 -13.83
C GLN A 71 5.14 -4.54 -12.81
N THR A 72 4.78 -5.77 -13.22
CA THR A 72 4.83 -6.95 -12.35
C THR A 72 6.25 -7.23 -11.88
N GLY A 73 7.26 -7.16 -12.76
CA GLY A 73 8.65 -7.35 -12.38
C GLY A 73 9.11 -6.36 -11.31
N PHE A 74 8.85 -5.07 -11.51
CA PHE A 74 9.20 -4.04 -10.52
C PHE A 74 8.40 -4.15 -9.23
N MET A 75 7.11 -4.51 -9.29
CA MET A 75 6.32 -4.78 -8.09
C MET A 75 6.96 -5.92 -7.28
N MET A 76 7.32 -7.04 -7.91
CA MET A 76 7.92 -8.17 -7.22
C MET A 76 9.22 -7.78 -6.50
N GLU A 77 10.15 -7.13 -7.21
CA GLU A 77 11.42 -6.67 -6.64
C GLU A 77 11.21 -5.72 -5.46
N LYS A 78 10.41 -4.67 -5.65
CA LYS A 78 10.25 -3.61 -4.64
C LYS A 78 9.45 -4.07 -3.44
N ILE A 79 8.42 -4.89 -3.63
CA ILE A 79 7.66 -5.49 -2.53
C ILE A 79 8.57 -6.40 -1.71
N GLU A 80 9.36 -7.25 -2.35
CA GLU A 80 10.27 -8.18 -1.65
C GLU A 80 11.25 -7.43 -0.75
N ASN A 81 11.86 -6.34 -1.24
CA ASN A 81 12.76 -5.52 -0.44
C ASN A 81 12.11 -5.02 0.87
N VAL A 82 10.86 -4.52 0.78
CA VAL A 82 10.12 -4.06 1.97
C VAL A 82 9.78 -5.23 2.89
N LEU A 83 9.33 -6.36 2.36
CA LEU A 83 8.95 -7.52 3.19
C LEU A 83 10.15 -8.12 3.94
N ILE A 84 11.34 -8.11 3.36
CA ILE A 84 12.58 -8.56 4.01
C ILE A 84 12.98 -7.62 5.17
N GLU A 85 12.78 -6.32 4.99
CA GLU A 85 13.06 -5.31 6.02
C GLU A 85 12.03 -5.37 7.16
N GLU A 86 10.74 -5.29 6.81
CA GLU A 86 9.65 -5.17 7.77
C GLU A 86 9.36 -6.48 8.49
N LYS A 87 9.56 -7.63 7.84
CA LYS A 87 9.29 -8.97 8.38
C LYS A 87 7.90 -9.07 9.03
N PRO A 88 6.82 -8.85 8.25
CA PRO A 88 5.47 -9.05 8.76
C PRO A 88 5.25 -10.53 9.14
N ASP A 89 4.29 -10.75 10.05
CA ASP A 89 3.88 -12.08 10.54
C ASP A 89 2.96 -12.83 9.55
#